data_AF-A0A7J5UNZ2-F1
#
_entry.id   AF-A0A7J5UNZ2-F1
#
_cell.length_a   1.000
_cell.length_b   1.000
_cell.length_c   1.000
_cell.angle_alpha   90.00
_cell.angle_beta   90.00
_cell.angle_gamma   90.00
#
_symmetry.space_group_name_H-M   'P 1'
#
loop_
_entity.id
_entity.type
_entity.pdbx_description
1 polymer ?
#
loop_
_entity_poly.entity_id
_entity_poly.type
_entity_poly.pdbx_seq_one_letter_code
_entity_poly.pdbx_strand_id
1 'polypeptide(L)'
;MIVYNELIAITAGAGLLGFAKFLGDLIRKERIESEGWAGFFGVTGLLLFVLGVHTTVTWPYGGNGFEYANIAFGQPAAGFGALLLLAAIYLWRHRALYAGEVEAANTKTLQALKPAGIFVGVLGLGMAVIAISFVRYQLGAAPPEEPISGRFGHLPILEALFLGGLWGVVALGALLFAIALWTGRPQLLRWAVWAWVIGGVVFTLFGALNFYTHLGMYYNIAHGTMIKW
;
A
#
# COMPACT_ATOMS: atom_id res chain seq x y z
N MET A 1 21.77 -2.22 -10.18
CA MET A 1 20.35 -1.92 -9.91
C MET A 1 20.03 -2.43 -8.51
N ILE A 2 19.56 -1.56 -7.62
CA ILE A 2 19.10 -1.97 -6.29
C ILE A 2 17.58 -2.06 -6.35
N VAL A 3 17.02 -3.22 -6.05
CA VAL A 3 15.57 -3.43 -5.97
C VAL A 3 15.28 -3.97 -4.57
N TYR A 4 14.60 -3.19 -3.75
CA TYR A 4 14.12 -3.60 -2.42
C TYR A 4 12.60 -3.32 -2.25
N ASN A 5 11.87 -3.35 -3.37
CA ASN A 5 10.43 -3.07 -3.38
C ASN A 5 9.61 -4.23 -2.77
N GLU A 6 10.22 -5.37 -2.45
CA GLU A 6 9.57 -6.55 -1.87
C GLU A 6 9.09 -6.22 -0.45
N LEU A 7 9.97 -5.61 0.35
CA LEU A 7 9.62 -5.18 1.71
C LEU A 7 8.59 -4.03 1.69
N ILE A 8 8.70 -3.11 0.73
CA ILE A 8 7.69 -2.05 0.54
C ILE A 8 6.34 -2.68 0.20
N ALA A 9 6.28 -3.59 -0.77
CA ALA A 9 5.04 -4.21 -1.25
C ALA A 9 4.37 -5.06 -0.17
N ILE A 10 5.13 -5.92 0.52
CA ILE A 10 4.55 -6.77 1.58
C ILE A 10 4.07 -5.94 2.77
N THR A 11 4.80 -4.88 3.14
CA THR A 11 4.40 -4.00 4.25
C THR A 11 3.20 -3.14 3.86
N ALA A 12 3.14 -2.66 2.62
CA ALA A 12 1.96 -1.95 2.09
C ALA A 12 0.74 -2.86 2.11
N GLY A 13 0.89 -4.11 1.67
CA GLY A 13 -0.15 -5.13 1.73
C GLY A 13 -0.67 -5.36 3.15
N ALA A 14 0.23 -5.61 4.10
CA ALA A 14 -0.11 -5.78 5.51
C ALA A 14 -0.80 -4.52 6.08
N GLY A 15 -0.26 -3.34 5.80
CA GLY A 15 -0.83 -2.06 6.24
C GLY A 15 -2.25 -1.83 5.73
N LEU A 16 -2.52 -2.14 4.45
CA LEU A 16 -3.85 -2.06 3.84
C LEU A 16 -4.84 -3.03 4.50
N LEU A 17 -4.43 -4.29 4.71
CA LEU A 17 -5.24 -5.30 5.39
C LEU A 17 -5.54 -4.91 6.83
N GLY A 18 -4.54 -4.44 7.57
CA GLY A 18 -4.70 -3.99 8.95
C GLY A 18 -5.63 -2.78 9.04
N PHE A 19 -5.45 -1.77 8.19
CA PHE A 19 -6.34 -0.61 8.18
C PHE A 19 -7.77 -0.97 7.76
N ALA A 20 -7.93 -1.88 6.79
CA ALA A 20 -9.24 -2.38 6.38
C ALA A 20 -9.95 -3.14 7.51
N LYS A 21 -9.23 -3.99 8.27
CA LYS A 21 -9.78 -4.68 9.44
C LYS A 21 -10.16 -3.68 10.53
N PHE A 22 -9.26 -2.77 10.89
CA PHE A 22 -9.52 -1.72 11.88
C PHE A 22 -10.76 -0.88 11.52
N LEU A 23 -10.86 -0.43 10.28
CA LEU A 23 -12.03 0.32 9.82
C LEU A 23 -13.30 -0.54 9.80
N GLY A 24 -13.19 -1.82 9.43
CA GLY A 24 -14.29 -2.79 9.50
C GLY A 24 -14.84 -2.92 10.92
N ASP A 25 -13.96 -3.03 11.91
CA ASP A 25 -14.31 -3.14 13.33
C ASP A 25 -15.00 -1.86 13.83
N LEU A 26 -14.49 -0.69 13.42
CA LEU A 26 -15.14 0.60 13.71
C LEU A 26 -16.57 0.66 13.17
N ILE A 27 -16.78 0.25 11.91
CA ILE A 27 -18.10 0.25 11.26
C ILE A 27 -19.06 -0.72 11.95
N ARG A 28 -18.56 -1.88 12.39
CA ARG A 28 -19.35 -2.92 13.10
C ARG A 28 -19.58 -2.60 14.57
N LYS A 29 -19.07 -1.46 15.07
CA LYS A 29 -19.13 -1.07 16.48
C LYS A 29 -18.46 -2.11 17.40
N GLU A 30 -17.40 -2.75 16.92
CA GLU A 30 -16.60 -3.69 17.72
C GLU A 30 -15.62 -2.93 18.63
N ARG A 31 -15.23 -3.56 19.75
CA ARG A 31 -14.21 -3.00 20.66
C ARG A 31 -12.84 -3.07 19.98
N ILE A 32 -12.16 -1.93 19.94
CA ILE A 32 -10.81 -1.80 19.39
C ILE A 32 -9.78 -2.03 20.50
N GLU A 33 -8.88 -2.99 20.31
CA GLU A 33 -7.68 -3.14 21.14
C GLU A 33 -6.63 -2.12 20.68
N SER A 34 -6.61 -0.98 21.37
CA SER A 34 -5.89 0.22 20.93
C SER A 34 -4.39 0.04 20.89
N GLU A 35 -3.80 -0.68 21.85
CA GLU A 35 -2.34 -0.76 21.98
C GLU A 35 -1.73 -1.71 20.94
N GLY A 36 -2.39 -2.84 20.67
CA GLY A 36 -2.02 -3.77 19.61
C GLY A 36 -2.15 -3.16 18.22
N TRP A 37 -3.24 -2.42 17.95
CA TRP A 37 -3.36 -1.67 16.69
C TRP A 37 -2.32 -0.55 16.58
N ALA A 38 -2.01 0.14 17.69
CA ALA A 38 -0.94 1.14 17.70
C ALA A 38 0.44 0.52 17.39
N GLY A 39 0.76 -0.62 17.99
CA GLY A 39 1.98 -1.37 17.71
C GLY A 39 2.07 -1.83 16.26
N PHE A 40 0.99 -2.41 15.73
CA PHE A 40 0.91 -2.85 14.34
C PHE A 40 1.14 -1.70 13.36
N PHE A 41 0.37 -0.60 13.49
CA PHE A 41 0.52 0.55 12.61
C PHE A 41 1.85 1.27 12.80
N GLY A 42 2.43 1.21 14.00
CA GLY A 42 3.78 1.73 14.28
C GLY A 42 4.84 1.00 13.46
N VAL A 43 4.82 -0.34 13.46
CA VAL A 43 5.79 -1.15 12.71
C VAL A 43 5.60 -0.98 11.21
N THR A 44 4.39 -1.19 10.69
CA THR A 44 4.14 -1.08 9.24
C THR A 44 4.34 0.34 8.74
N GLY A 45 3.93 1.33 9.54
CA GLY A 45 4.07 2.74 9.22
C GLY A 45 5.53 3.18 9.18
N LEU A 46 6.34 2.77 10.15
CA LEU A 46 7.76 3.11 10.19
C LEU A 46 8.52 2.54 8.99
N LEU A 47 8.31 1.26 8.69
CA LEU A 47 8.96 0.60 7.55
C LEU A 47 8.59 1.29 6.24
N LEU A 48 7.30 1.53 5.99
CA LEU A 48 6.84 2.21 4.77
C LEU A 48 7.34 3.65 4.68
N PHE A 49 7.32 4.39 5.80
CA PHE A 49 7.74 5.77 5.81
C PHE A 49 9.24 5.90 5.53
N VAL A 50 10.08 5.14 6.24
CA VAL A 50 11.54 5.19 6.05
C VAL A 50 11.93 4.75 4.66
N LEU A 51 11.42 3.60 4.19
CA LEU A 51 11.73 3.09 2.86
C LEU A 51 11.17 3.98 1.76
N GLY A 52 9.96 4.52 1.95
CA GLY A 52 9.31 5.42 1.00
C GLY A 52 10.04 6.75 0.87
N VAL A 53 10.43 7.37 2.00
CA VAL A 53 11.24 8.60 1.99
C VAL A 53 12.59 8.33 1.34
N HIS A 54 13.30 7.28 1.77
CA HIS A 54 14.59 6.92 1.18
C HIS A 54 14.49 6.71 -0.34
N THR A 55 13.48 5.98 -0.81
CA THR A 55 13.21 5.76 -2.23
C THR A 55 12.93 7.07 -2.97
N THR A 56 12.13 7.95 -2.37
CA THR A 56 11.75 9.24 -2.96
C THR A 56 12.92 10.21 -3.07
N VAL A 57 13.84 10.21 -2.10
CA VAL A 57 14.94 11.18 -2.03
C VAL A 57 16.24 10.71 -2.67
N THR A 58 16.49 9.40 -2.71
CA THR A 58 17.75 8.83 -3.24
C THR A 58 17.62 8.20 -4.61
N TRP A 59 16.40 7.91 -5.06
CA TRP A 59 16.13 7.29 -6.36
C TRP A 59 16.94 6.01 -6.60
N PRO A 60 16.81 5.01 -5.70
CA PRO A 60 17.56 3.75 -5.73
C PRO A 60 17.30 2.89 -6.97
N TYR A 61 16.08 2.95 -7.52
CA TYR A 61 15.70 2.19 -8.69
C TYR A 61 16.21 2.92 -9.92
N GLY A 62 17.22 2.37 -10.57
CA GLY A 62 17.89 3.03 -11.69
C GLY A 62 18.31 2.06 -12.79
N GLY A 63 18.38 2.60 -14.01
CA GLY A 63 18.80 1.93 -15.23
C GLY A 63 17.61 1.56 -16.12
N ASN A 64 17.78 1.78 -17.43
CA ASN A 64 16.92 1.26 -18.50
C ASN A 64 15.42 1.56 -18.35
N GLY A 65 15.05 2.71 -17.76
CA GLY A 65 13.66 3.14 -17.64
C GLY A 65 12.94 2.61 -16.41
N PHE A 66 13.62 1.96 -15.44
CA PHE A 66 13.02 1.52 -14.18
C PHE A 66 12.82 2.65 -13.14
N GLU A 67 13.27 3.87 -13.44
CA GLU A 67 13.24 5.01 -12.51
C GLU A 67 11.83 5.42 -12.08
N TYR A 68 10.80 5.10 -12.89
CA TYR A 68 9.40 5.35 -12.53
C TYR A 68 9.01 4.65 -11.21
N ALA A 69 9.67 3.54 -10.87
CA ALA A 69 9.40 2.79 -9.65
C ALA A 69 9.65 3.64 -8.39
N ASN A 70 10.54 4.63 -8.45
CA ASN A 70 10.79 5.53 -7.33
C ASN A 70 9.56 6.39 -7.03
N ILE A 71 8.87 6.83 -8.08
CA ILE A 71 7.61 7.60 -7.98
C ILE A 71 6.49 6.66 -7.57
N ALA A 72 6.30 5.56 -8.31
CA ALA A 72 5.17 4.66 -8.16
C ALA A 72 5.14 3.97 -6.79
N PHE A 73 6.28 3.52 -6.27
CA PHE A 73 6.33 2.80 -4.99
C PHE A 73 6.79 3.70 -3.84
N GLY A 74 7.78 4.58 -4.07
CA GLY A 74 8.37 5.39 -3.01
C GLY A 74 7.42 6.44 -2.44
N GLN A 75 6.79 7.25 -3.30
CA GLN A 75 5.95 8.36 -2.84
C GLN A 75 4.66 7.86 -2.15
N PRO A 76 3.93 6.86 -2.69
CA PRO A 76 2.79 6.28 -1.97
C PRO A 76 3.19 5.59 -0.67
N ALA A 77 4.33 4.89 -0.63
CA ALA A 77 4.82 4.28 0.60
C ALA A 77 5.12 5.33 1.69
N ALA A 78 5.76 6.44 1.32
CA ALA A 78 6.01 7.54 2.26
C ALA A 78 4.69 8.13 2.79
N GLY A 79 3.75 8.44 1.90
CA GLY A 79 2.45 9.00 2.29
C GLY A 79 1.62 8.05 3.16
N PHE A 80 1.55 6.78 2.78
CA PHE A 80 0.80 5.78 3.52
C PHE A 80 1.47 5.46 4.86
N GLY A 81 2.80 5.32 4.88
CA GLY A 81 3.57 5.11 6.11
C GLY A 81 3.35 6.23 7.13
N ALA A 82 3.36 7.49 6.68
CA ALA A 82 3.07 8.64 7.54
C ALA A 82 1.66 8.59 8.15
N LEU A 83 0.65 8.18 7.38
CA LEU A 83 -0.72 8.01 7.86
C LEU A 83 -0.84 6.90 8.91
N LEU A 84 -0.15 5.76 8.71
CA LEU A 84 -0.12 4.67 9.68
C LEU A 84 0.62 5.08 10.97
N LEU A 85 1.72 5.81 10.87
CA LEU A 85 2.41 6.38 12.05
C LEU A 85 1.51 7.35 12.82
N LEU A 86 0.76 8.20 12.11
CA LEU A 86 -0.22 9.07 12.74
C LEU A 86 -1.30 8.26 13.47
N ALA A 87 -1.82 7.20 12.84
CA ALA A 87 -2.79 6.29 13.47
C ALA A 87 -2.20 5.62 14.72
N ALA A 88 -0.96 5.17 14.67
CA ALA A 88 -0.25 4.58 15.80
C ALA A 88 -0.16 5.54 16.99
N ILE A 89 0.29 6.77 16.74
CA ILE A 89 0.40 7.81 17.77
C ILE A 89 -0.99 8.15 18.32
N TYR A 90 -1.99 8.29 17.45
CA TYR A 90 -3.36 8.61 17.86
C TYR A 90 -3.92 7.54 18.80
N LEU A 91 -3.84 6.27 18.42
CA LEU A 91 -4.35 5.15 19.22
C LEU A 91 -3.64 5.08 20.57
N TRP A 92 -2.31 5.09 20.58
CA TRP A 92 -1.52 5.04 21.82
C TRP A 92 -1.83 6.20 22.79
N ARG A 93 -1.99 7.42 22.26
CA ARG A 93 -2.35 8.61 23.05
C ARG A 93 -3.76 8.54 23.62
N HIS A 94 -4.67 7.83 22.96
CA HIS A 94 -6.07 7.74 23.34
C HIS A 94 -6.44 6.38 23.96
N ARG A 95 -5.49 5.56 24.43
CA ARG A 95 -5.77 4.25 25.04
C ARG A 95 -6.87 4.25 26.12
N ALA A 96 -6.96 5.31 26.94
CA ALA A 96 -8.01 5.45 27.95
C ALA A 96 -9.42 5.61 27.35
N LEU A 97 -9.55 6.24 26.18
CA LEU A 97 -10.80 6.32 25.43
C LEU A 97 -11.27 4.92 25.01
N TYR A 98 -10.34 4.10 24.51
CA TYR A 98 -10.64 2.74 24.03
C TYR A 98 -10.86 1.72 25.15
N ALA A 99 -10.37 2.00 26.37
CA ALA A 99 -10.72 1.22 27.56
C ALA A 99 -12.19 1.44 27.99
N GLY A 100 -12.77 2.61 27.66
CA GLY A 100 -14.12 2.98 28.03
C GLY A 100 -15.22 2.38 27.15
N GLU A 101 -16.24 3.21 26.88
CA GLU A 101 -17.40 2.85 26.06
C GLU A 101 -17.06 2.76 24.57
N VAL A 102 -17.47 1.65 23.94
CA VAL A 102 -17.17 1.34 22.54
C VAL A 102 -17.77 2.38 21.59
N GLU A 103 -19.02 2.80 21.81
CA GLU A 103 -19.70 3.74 20.92
C GLU A 103 -19.05 5.14 20.95
N ALA A 104 -18.68 5.61 22.14
CA ALA A 104 -17.96 6.87 22.31
C ALA A 104 -16.59 6.83 21.61
N ALA A 105 -15.84 5.75 21.80
CA ALA A 105 -14.53 5.55 21.16
C ALA A 105 -14.65 5.52 19.63
N ASN A 106 -15.58 4.74 19.08
CA ASN A 106 -15.73 4.59 17.63
C ASN A 106 -16.21 5.88 16.97
N THR A 107 -17.16 6.58 17.59
CA THR A 107 -17.66 7.87 17.09
C THR A 107 -16.55 8.91 17.05
N LYS A 108 -15.77 9.03 18.12
CA LYS A 108 -14.64 9.97 18.20
C LYS A 108 -13.52 9.61 17.22
N THR A 109 -13.29 8.31 17.00
CA THR A 109 -12.32 7.84 16.00
C THR A 109 -12.74 8.22 14.59
N LEU A 110 -13.99 7.97 14.20
CA LEU A 110 -14.50 8.33 12.88
C LEU A 110 -14.44 9.84 12.62
N GLN A 111 -14.67 10.66 13.65
CA GLN A 111 -14.49 12.11 13.56
C GLN A 111 -13.02 12.49 13.37
N ALA A 112 -12.10 11.84 14.11
CA ALA A 112 -10.67 12.08 14.00
C ALA A 112 -10.08 11.67 12.64
N LEU A 113 -10.72 10.74 11.93
CA LEU A 113 -10.33 10.36 10.57
C LEU A 113 -10.66 11.41 9.50
N LYS A 114 -11.59 12.34 9.74
CA LYS A 114 -12.04 13.31 8.72
C LYS A 114 -10.91 14.17 8.15
N PRO A 115 -10.05 14.83 8.97
CA PRO A 115 -8.94 15.62 8.44
C PRO A 115 -7.94 14.77 7.65
N ALA A 116 -7.59 13.58 8.16
CA ALA A 116 -6.72 12.64 7.45
C ALA A 116 -7.34 12.19 6.11
N GLY A 117 -8.66 12.09 6.05
CA GLY A 117 -9.42 11.78 4.84
C GLY A 117 -9.17 12.73 3.68
N ILE A 118 -8.79 14.00 3.92
CA ILE A 118 -8.38 14.93 2.85
C ILE A 118 -7.11 14.40 2.17
N PHE A 119 -6.08 14.12 2.96
CA PHE A 119 -4.81 13.65 2.43
C PHE A 119 -4.93 12.26 1.82
N VAL A 120 -5.71 11.36 2.43
CA VAL A 120 -6.02 10.04 1.85
C VAL A 120 -6.68 10.20 0.46
N GLY A 121 -7.65 11.10 0.32
CA GLY A 121 -8.31 11.35 -0.96
C GLY A 121 -7.36 11.91 -2.02
N VAL A 122 -6.53 12.89 -1.68
CA VAL A 122 -5.55 13.50 -2.60
C VAL A 122 -4.46 12.49 -3.00
N LEU A 123 -3.95 11.71 -2.05
CA LEU A 123 -3.02 10.62 -2.34
C LEU A 123 -3.68 9.59 -3.25
N GLY A 124 -4.96 9.26 -3.01
CA GLY A 124 -5.77 8.39 -3.87
C GLY A 124 -5.90 8.91 -5.30
N LEU A 125 -6.02 10.22 -5.51
CA LEU A 125 -5.98 10.81 -6.86
C LEU A 125 -4.61 10.58 -7.53
N GLY A 126 -3.51 10.76 -6.78
CA GLY A 126 -2.17 10.44 -7.28
C GLY A 126 -2.05 8.96 -7.70
N MET A 127 -2.57 8.05 -6.89
CA MET A 127 -2.59 6.61 -7.18
C MET A 127 -3.47 6.27 -8.39
N ALA A 128 -4.59 6.98 -8.59
CA ALA A 128 -5.43 6.82 -9.79
C ALA A 128 -4.68 7.25 -11.05
N VAL A 129 -3.91 8.35 -10.99
CA VAL A 129 -3.07 8.77 -12.13
C VAL A 129 -1.94 7.77 -12.37
N ILE A 130 -1.30 7.26 -11.31
CA ILE A 130 -0.30 6.18 -11.42
C ILE A 130 -0.90 4.96 -12.13
N ALA A 131 -2.10 4.53 -11.74
CA ALA A 131 -2.80 3.41 -12.38
C ALA A 131 -2.95 3.61 -13.90
N ILE A 132 -3.36 4.80 -14.33
CA ILE A 132 -3.48 5.16 -15.74
C ILE A 132 -2.10 5.17 -16.41
N SER A 133 -1.08 5.72 -15.75
CA SER A 133 0.29 5.78 -16.28
C SER A 133 0.89 4.39 -16.51
N PHE A 134 0.68 3.43 -15.62
CA PHE A 134 1.14 2.05 -15.81
C PHE A 134 0.60 1.47 -17.11
N VAL A 135 -0.71 1.58 -17.34
CA VAL A 135 -1.34 1.05 -18.57
C VAL A 135 -0.92 1.84 -19.80
N ARG A 136 -0.91 3.19 -19.72
CA ARG A 136 -0.65 4.06 -20.87
C ARG A 136 0.76 3.93 -21.41
N TYR A 137 1.74 3.80 -20.51
CA TYR A 137 3.16 3.73 -20.83
C TYR A 137 3.72 2.31 -20.76
N GLN A 138 2.87 1.31 -20.49
CA GLN A 138 3.25 -0.10 -20.36
C GLN A 138 4.41 -0.32 -19.38
N LEU A 139 4.33 0.33 -18.22
CA LEU A 139 5.33 0.22 -17.16
C LEU A 139 5.19 -1.14 -16.47
N GLY A 140 6.28 -1.61 -15.86
CA GLY A 140 6.28 -2.85 -15.08
C GLY A 140 6.98 -4.04 -15.73
N ALA A 141 7.36 -3.93 -17.00
CA ALA A 141 7.98 -5.00 -17.78
C ALA A 141 9.18 -5.62 -17.05
N ALA A 142 9.03 -6.85 -16.58
CA ALA A 142 10.07 -7.58 -15.88
C ALA A 142 11.22 -7.99 -16.81
N PRO A 143 12.48 -7.91 -16.37
CA PRO A 143 13.62 -8.36 -17.16
C PRO A 143 13.55 -9.87 -17.45
N PRO A 144 14.06 -10.36 -18.59
CA PRO A 144 14.09 -11.79 -18.90
C PRO A 144 14.80 -12.65 -17.85
N GLU A 145 15.75 -12.08 -17.12
CA GLU A 145 16.52 -12.72 -16.05
C GLU A 145 15.67 -12.98 -14.80
N GLU A 146 14.54 -12.30 -14.66
CA GLU A 146 13.63 -12.49 -13.54
C GLU A 146 12.81 -13.78 -13.69
N PRO A 147 12.84 -14.71 -12.71
CA PRO A 147 11.96 -15.87 -12.69
C PRO A 147 10.48 -15.47 -12.70
N ILE A 148 9.64 -16.31 -13.30
CA ILE A 148 8.18 -16.12 -13.40
C ILE A 148 7.76 -14.89 -14.22
N SER A 149 7.94 -13.67 -13.71
CA SER A 149 7.54 -12.40 -14.34
C SER A 149 8.29 -12.15 -15.65
N GLY A 150 9.60 -12.40 -15.69
CA GLY A 150 10.43 -12.28 -16.89
C GLY A 150 10.03 -13.19 -18.06
N ARG A 151 9.16 -14.20 -17.84
CA ARG A 151 8.56 -14.99 -18.93
C ARG A 151 7.56 -14.17 -19.74
N PHE A 152 6.93 -13.18 -19.12
CA PHE A 152 5.90 -12.33 -19.70
C PHE A 152 6.45 -10.96 -20.13
N GLY A 153 7.75 -10.69 -19.98
CA GLY A 153 8.36 -9.40 -20.36
C GLY A 153 8.19 -9.03 -21.84
N HIS A 154 7.93 -10.00 -22.72
CA HIS A 154 7.57 -9.77 -24.13
C HIS A 154 6.11 -9.31 -24.34
N LEU A 155 5.28 -9.37 -23.30
CA LEU A 155 3.89 -8.93 -23.25
C LEU A 155 3.72 -7.85 -22.15
N PRO A 156 4.37 -6.68 -22.28
CA PRO A 156 4.41 -5.65 -21.23
C PRO A 156 3.02 -5.14 -20.81
N ILE A 157 2.02 -5.28 -21.69
CA ILE A 157 0.63 -4.95 -21.37
C ILE A 157 0.05 -5.78 -20.21
N LEU A 158 0.50 -7.03 -20.01
CA LEU A 158 -0.01 -7.89 -18.93
C LEU A 158 0.37 -7.35 -17.56
N GLU A 159 1.65 -7.03 -17.37
CA GLU A 159 2.16 -6.47 -16.11
C GLU A 159 1.65 -5.04 -15.89
N ALA A 160 1.55 -4.25 -16.96
CA ALA A 160 0.97 -2.92 -16.92
C ALA A 160 -0.50 -2.92 -16.47
N LEU A 161 -1.31 -3.86 -16.98
CA LEU A 161 -2.71 -4.03 -16.55
C LEU A 161 -2.79 -4.55 -15.11
N PHE A 162 -1.91 -5.47 -14.72
CA PHE A 162 -1.87 -6.00 -13.35
C PHE A 162 -1.51 -4.91 -12.33
N LEU A 163 -0.39 -4.21 -12.53
CA LEU A 163 0.07 -3.14 -11.63
C LEU A 163 -0.85 -1.91 -11.69
N GLY A 164 -1.29 -1.54 -12.89
CA GLY A 164 -2.27 -0.47 -13.07
C GLY A 164 -3.60 -0.78 -12.37
N GLY A 165 -4.11 -2.00 -12.51
CA GLY A 165 -5.30 -2.47 -11.81
C GLY A 165 -5.13 -2.46 -10.29
N LEU A 166 -3.97 -2.91 -9.79
CA LEU A 166 -3.64 -2.90 -8.37
C LEU A 166 -3.66 -1.48 -7.79
N TRP A 167 -2.97 -0.53 -8.43
CA TRP A 167 -3.01 0.88 -8.03
C TRP A 167 -4.42 1.46 -8.13
N GLY A 168 -5.18 1.10 -9.16
CA GLY A 168 -6.56 1.52 -9.35
C GLY A 168 -7.49 1.07 -8.23
N VAL A 169 -7.35 -0.18 -7.76
CA VAL A 169 -8.13 -0.71 -6.63
C VAL A 169 -7.81 0.05 -5.34
N VAL A 170 -6.54 0.30 -5.05
CA VAL A 170 -6.18 1.04 -3.83
C VAL A 170 -6.61 2.52 -3.92
N ALA A 171 -6.48 3.13 -5.09
CA ALA A 171 -6.99 4.48 -5.35
C ALA A 171 -8.51 4.57 -5.14
N LEU A 172 -9.27 3.60 -5.65
CA LEU A 172 -10.71 3.52 -5.44
C LEU A 172 -11.05 3.48 -3.94
N GLY A 173 -10.34 2.67 -3.16
CA GLY A 173 -10.53 2.61 -1.71
C GLY A 173 -10.28 3.96 -1.02
N ALA A 174 -9.19 4.62 -1.37
CA ALA A 174 -8.82 5.93 -0.83
C ALA A 174 -9.84 7.03 -1.17
N LEU A 175 -10.31 7.07 -2.42
CA LEU A 175 -11.32 8.03 -2.86
C LEU A 175 -12.67 7.78 -2.21
N LEU A 176 -13.12 6.52 -2.16
CA LEU A 176 -14.38 6.16 -1.49
C LEU A 176 -14.34 6.49 0.00
N PHE A 177 -13.21 6.25 0.68
CA PHE A 177 -13.01 6.62 2.07
C PHE A 177 -13.15 8.13 2.28
N ALA A 178 -12.43 8.93 1.50
CA ALA A 178 -12.49 10.39 1.59
C ALA A 178 -13.92 10.90 1.33
N ILE A 179 -14.57 10.44 0.26
CA ILE A 179 -15.95 10.80 -0.08
C ILE A 179 -16.90 10.40 1.06
N ALA A 180 -16.78 9.20 1.62
CA ALA A 180 -17.63 8.73 2.70
C ALA A 180 -17.60 9.66 3.92
N LEU A 181 -16.40 10.05 4.35
CA LEU A 181 -16.18 10.87 5.54
C LEU A 181 -16.68 12.31 5.37
N TRP A 182 -16.48 12.89 4.17
CA TRP A 182 -16.81 14.29 3.89
C TRP A 182 -18.25 14.52 3.42
N THR A 183 -18.87 13.52 2.79
CA THR A 183 -20.29 13.60 2.36
C THR A 183 -21.28 13.02 3.37
N GLY A 184 -20.79 12.47 4.49
CA GLY A 184 -21.65 11.82 5.49
C GLY A 184 -22.32 10.56 4.95
N ARG A 185 -21.66 9.83 4.04
CA ARG A 185 -22.16 8.60 3.40
C ARG A 185 -21.41 7.36 3.91
N PRO A 186 -21.65 6.93 5.17
CA PRO A 186 -20.89 5.84 5.80
C PRO A 186 -20.99 4.50 5.05
N GLN A 187 -22.05 4.30 4.26
CA GLN A 187 -22.23 3.12 3.41
C GLN A 187 -21.15 2.95 2.34
N LEU A 188 -20.36 3.98 2.04
CA LEU A 188 -19.23 3.90 1.12
C LEU A 188 -17.98 3.32 1.80
N LEU A 189 -17.87 3.39 3.13
CA LEU A 189 -16.71 2.87 3.86
C LEU A 189 -16.57 1.35 3.69
N ARG A 190 -17.68 0.60 3.60
CA ARG A 190 -17.62 -0.85 3.34
C ARG A 190 -16.95 -1.19 2.01
N TRP A 191 -17.15 -0.35 0.99
CA TRP A 191 -16.54 -0.54 -0.32
C TRP A 191 -15.07 -0.15 -0.30
N ALA A 192 -14.71 0.90 0.46
CA ALA A 192 -13.31 1.23 0.71
C ALA A 192 -12.57 0.08 1.43
N VAL A 193 -13.19 -0.50 2.46
CA VAL A 193 -12.67 -1.69 3.16
C VAL A 193 -12.42 -2.83 2.17
N TRP A 194 -13.40 -3.18 1.34
CA TRP A 194 -13.22 -4.26 0.35
C TRP A 194 -12.12 -3.96 -0.67
N ALA A 195 -12.03 -2.73 -1.17
CA ALA A 195 -10.97 -2.34 -2.08
C ALA A 195 -9.59 -2.52 -1.45
N TRP A 196 -9.41 -2.12 -0.19
CA TRP A 196 -8.15 -2.31 0.53
C TRP A 196 -7.90 -3.76 0.95
N VAL A 197 -8.93 -4.56 1.20
CA VAL A 197 -8.75 -6.02 1.40
C VAL A 197 -8.19 -6.64 0.12
N ILE A 198 -8.83 -6.38 -1.02
CA ILE A 198 -8.39 -6.93 -2.32
C ILE A 198 -6.97 -6.43 -2.64
N GLY A 199 -6.75 -5.12 -2.60
CA GLY A 199 -5.44 -4.53 -2.86
C GLY A 199 -4.38 -5.03 -1.88
N GLY A 200 -4.72 -5.16 -0.61
CA GLY A 200 -3.82 -5.64 0.45
C GLY A 200 -3.43 -7.11 0.26
N VAL A 201 -4.36 -8.00 -0.08
CA VAL A 201 -4.08 -9.40 -0.43
C VAL A 201 -3.15 -9.46 -1.64
N VAL A 202 -3.47 -8.73 -2.71
CA VAL A 202 -2.67 -8.75 -3.94
C VAL A 202 -1.27 -8.18 -3.71
N PHE A 203 -1.12 -7.06 -2.99
CA PHE A 203 0.19 -6.50 -2.62
C PHE A 203 1.01 -7.45 -1.75
N THR A 204 0.38 -8.13 -0.80
CA THR A 204 1.06 -9.10 0.07
C THR A 204 1.59 -10.28 -0.73
N LEU A 205 0.74 -10.87 -1.58
CA LEU A 205 1.13 -12.00 -2.43
C LEU A 205 2.18 -11.60 -3.47
N PHE A 206 2.02 -10.44 -4.09
CA PHE A 206 2.98 -9.89 -5.04
C PHE A 206 4.33 -9.58 -4.37
N GLY A 207 4.33 -8.93 -3.21
CA GLY A 207 5.55 -8.67 -2.45
C GLY A 207 6.26 -9.94 -2.01
N ALA A 208 5.51 -10.94 -1.54
CA ALA A 208 6.05 -12.26 -1.20
C ALA A 208 6.67 -12.96 -2.42
N LEU A 209 6.03 -12.87 -3.59
CA LEU A 209 6.57 -13.40 -4.85
C LEU A 209 7.86 -12.68 -5.24
N ASN A 210 7.95 -11.35 -5.06
CA ASN A 210 9.12 -10.58 -5.43
C ASN A 210 10.37 -10.98 -4.62
N PHE A 211 10.24 -11.44 -3.37
CA PHE A 211 11.39 -12.01 -2.65
C PHE A 211 12.01 -13.16 -3.43
N TYR A 212 11.19 -14.03 -3.98
CA TYR A 212 11.66 -15.17 -4.77
C TYR A 212 12.20 -14.70 -6.14
N THR A 213 11.44 -13.88 -6.87
CA THR A 213 11.82 -13.49 -8.23
C THR A 213 13.06 -12.59 -8.26
N HIS A 214 13.20 -11.64 -7.33
CA HIS A 214 14.35 -10.75 -7.31
C HIS A 214 15.64 -11.46 -6.86
N LEU A 215 15.57 -12.37 -5.89
CA LEU A 215 16.72 -13.22 -5.53
C LEU A 215 17.18 -14.05 -6.74
N GLY A 216 16.23 -14.66 -7.47
CA GLY A 216 16.54 -15.42 -8.67
C GLY A 216 17.08 -14.53 -9.81
N MET A 217 16.57 -13.32 -9.97
CA MET A 217 17.08 -12.34 -10.95
C MET A 217 18.54 -12.00 -10.67
N TYR A 218 18.88 -11.64 -9.44
CA TYR A 218 20.26 -11.33 -9.06
C TYR A 218 21.18 -12.53 -9.23
N TYR A 219 20.71 -13.74 -8.91
CA TYR A 219 21.47 -14.97 -9.14
C TYR A 219 21.73 -15.19 -10.63
N ASN A 220 20.70 -15.07 -11.48
CA ASN A 220 20.80 -15.24 -12.93
C ASN A 220 21.79 -14.25 -13.56
N ILE A 221 21.71 -12.98 -13.17
CA ILE A 221 22.63 -11.93 -13.62
C ILE A 221 24.07 -12.26 -13.20
N ALA A 222 24.29 -12.65 -11.94
CA ALA A 222 25.63 -12.90 -11.41
C ALA A 222 26.33 -14.13 -12.03
N HIS A 223 25.56 -15.14 -12.46
CA HIS A 223 26.10 -16.42 -12.94
C HIS A 223 25.89 -16.66 -14.44
N GLY A 224 25.27 -15.72 -15.16
CA GLY A 224 24.92 -15.90 -16.57
C GLY A 224 23.92 -17.04 -16.79
N THR A 225 23.06 -17.32 -15.81
CA THR A 225 22.04 -18.36 -15.88
C THR A 225 20.68 -17.79 -16.25
N MET A 226 19.73 -18.66 -16.59
CA MET A 226 18.34 -18.29 -16.92
C MET A 226 17.34 -19.19 -16.18
N ILE A 227 17.55 -19.38 -14.88
CA ILE A 227 16.66 -20.16 -14.01
C ILE A 227 15.30 -19.47 -13.96
N LYS A 228 14.24 -20.22 -14.25
CA LYS A 228 12.87 -19.68 -14.34
C LYS A 228 11.97 -20.04 -13.14
N TRP A 229 12.45 -20.93 -12.25
CA TRP A 229 11.79 -21.54 -11.09
C TRP A 229 12.82 -22.22 -10.17
#